data_AF-A0A9P4UGK9-F1
#
_entry.id   AF-A0A9P4UGK9-F1
#
_cell.length_a   1.000
_cell.length_b   1.000
_cell.length_c   1.000
_cell.angle_alpha   90.00
_cell.angle_beta   90.00
_cell.angle_gamma   90.00
#
_symmetry.space_group_name_H-M   'P 1'
#
loop_
_entity.id
_entity.type
_entity.pdbx_description
1 polymer ?
#
loop_
_entity_poly.entity_id
_entity_poly.type
_entity_poly.pdbx_seq_one_letter_code
_entity_poly.pdbx_strand_id
1 'polypeptide(L)'
;MTTNFDMEKIRAARATNYTRTFGHNYFVSQKPPLQGTSDLDGFMKLKLESERNEVKAVAVAVDKVQKSVVARVAYRMKAPGQGPVENDLMWWLWMNANGTTVERRMEFVDPAATKKLQNRMAASASAGAN
;
A
#
# COMPACT_ATOMS: atom_id res chain seq x y z
N MET A 1 -0.67 -4.38 -21.20
CA MET A 1 0.55 -3.74 -20.67
C MET A 1 0.67 -4.10 -19.20
N THR A 2 1.73 -4.81 -18.81
CA THR A 2 1.99 -5.27 -17.44
C THR A 2 2.61 -4.14 -16.66
N THR A 3 1.92 -3.59 -15.66
CA THR A 3 2.49 -2.54 -14.81
C THR A 3 3.02 -3.18 -13.53
N ASN A 4 4.28 -3.63 -13.58
CA ASN A 4 5.04 -3.89 -12.36
C ASN A 4 5.20 -2.57 -11.60
N PHE A 5 5.30 -2.62 -10.27
CA PHE A 5 5.59 -1.41 -9.51
C PHE A 5 6.96 -0.85 -9.94
N ASP A 6 6.98 0.41 -10.37
CA ASP A 6 8.22 1.13 -10.66
C ASP A 6 8.87 1.54 -9.33
N MET A 7 9.73 0.66 -8.83
CA MET A 7 10.32 0.85 -7.51
C MET A 7 11.24 2.07 -7.44
N GLU A 8 11.83 2.49 -8.55
CA GLU A 8 12.68 3.68 -8.61
C GLU A 8 11.84 4.95 -8.45
N LYS A 9 10.75 5.08 -9.23
CA LYS A 9 9.80 6.20 -9.07
C LYS A 9 9.15 6.19 -7.70
N ILE A 10 8.86 5.01 -7.17
CA ILE A 10 8.38 4.89 -5.80
C ILE A 10 9.43 5.49 -4.86
N ARG A 11 10.69 5.06 -4.89
CA ARG A 11 11.74 5.61 -4.02
C ARG A 11 11.90 7.14 -4.18
N ALA A 12 11.97 7.63 -5.42
CA ALA A 12 12.17 9.05 -5.72
C ALA A 12 11.05 9.97 -5.18
N ALA A 13 9.83 9.46 -5.02
CA ALA A 13 8.71 10.22 -4.47
C ALA A 13 8.67 10.29 -2.92
N ARG A 14 9.64 9.70 -2.22
CA ARG A 14 9.71 9.71 -0.73
C ARG A 14 10.88 10.56 -0.26
N ALA A 15 10.68 11.26 0.84
CA ALA A 15 11.76 11.96 1.52
C ALA A 15 12.72 10.97 2.20
N THR A 16 13.93 11.43 2.53
CA THR A 16 14.93 10.60 3.22
C THR A 16 14.50 10.19 4.62
N ASN A 17 13.71 11.03 5.30
CA ASN A 17 13.11 10.77 6.62
C ASN A 17 11.72 10.11 6.53
N TYR A 18 11.42 9.42 5.42
CA TYR A 18 10.11 8.86 5.18
C TYR A 18 9.66 7.86 6.26
N THR A 19 8.41 8.01 6.71
CA THR A 19 7.77 7.09 7.66
C THR A 19 6.43 6.59 7.15
N ARG A 20 6.09 5.36 7.54
CA ARG A 20 4.81 4.71 7.25
C ARG A 20 4.18 4.14 8.51
N THR A 21 2.88 4.33 8.66
CA THR A 21 2.04 3.74 9.72
C THR A 21 0.70 3.26 9.15
N PHE A 22 0.00 2.42 9.92
CA PHE A 22 -1.40 2.10 9.66
C PHE A 22 -2.32 2.90 10.58
N GLY A 23 -3.42 3.43 10.04
CA GLY A 23 -4.32 4.32 10.79
C GLY A 23 -5.43 3.64 11.60
N HIS A 24 -5.66 2.33 11.42
CA HIS A 24 -6.74 1.65 12.14
C HIS A 24 -6.35 1.32 13.58
N ASN A 25 -6.69 2.19 14.54
CA ASN A 25 -6.30 2.00 15.94
C ASN A 25 -6.62 0.59 16.49
N TYR A 26 -7.89 0.15 16.41
CA TYR A 26 -8.29 -1.16 16.93
C TYR A 26 -7.78 -2.34 16.08
N PHE A 27 -7.96 -2.29 14.76
CA PHE A 27 -7.53 -3.39 13.90
C PHE A 27 -6.01 -3.62 13.94
N VAL A 28 -5.22 -2.54 14.02
CA VAL A 28 -3.76 -2.62 14.17
C VAL A 28 -3.37 -3.14 15.54
N SER A 29 -4.09 -2.77 16.61
CA SER A 29 -3.81 -3.29 17.96
C SER A 29 -3.98 -4.83 18.04
N GLN A 30 -4.83 -5.41 17.20
CA GLN A 30 -5.03 -6.86 17.11
C GLN A 30 -4.03 -7.57 16.15
N LYS A 31 -3.18 -6.82 15.46
CA LYS A 31 -2.27 -7.34 14.43
C LYS A 31 -0.84 -6.82 14.61
N PRO A 32 -0.01 -7.50 15.43
CA PRO A 32 1.37 -7.09 15.70
C PRO A 32 2.21 -6.76 14.46
N PRO A 33 2.11 -7.51 13.33
CA PRO A 33 2.88 -7.17 12.11
C PRO A 33 2.52 -5.84 11.46
N LEU A 34 1.39 -5.23 11.83
CA LEU A 34 0.94 -3.92 11.33
C LEU A 34 1.20 -2.79 12.33
N GLN A 35 1.72 -3.10 13.52
CA GLN A 35 1.98 -2.10 14.56
C GLN A 35 3.31 -1.38 14.31
N GLY A 36 3.40 -0.18 14.87
CA GLY A 36 4.61 0.64 14.81
C GLY A 36 4.78 1.40 13.51
N THR A 37 6.01 1.88 13.31
CA THR A 37 6.41 2.70 12.17
C THR A 37 7.44 1.95 11.35
N SER A 38 7.26 1.92 10.03
CA SER A 38 8.25 1.36 9.09
C SER A 38 8.83 2.45 8.21
N ASP A 39 10.10 2.34 7.86
CA ASP A 39 10.74 3.15 6.84
C ASP A 39 10.43 2.63 5.42
N LEU A 40 11.08 3.23 4.42
CA LEU A 40 10.91 2.85 3.03
C LEU A 40 11.36 1.41 2.79
N ASP A 41 12.51 0.99 3.31
CA ASP A 41 13.01 -0.36 3.07
C ASP A 41 12.16 -1.44 3.75
N GLY A 42 11.59 -1.15 4.93
CA GLY A 42 10.58 -1.98 5.58
C GLY A 42 9.32 -2.16 4.72
N PHE A 43 8.87 -1.11 4.04
CA PHE A 43 7.78 -1.21 3.06
C PHE A 43 8.18 -2.04 1.83
N MET A 44 9.40 -1.86 1.32
CA MET A 44 9.88 -2.53 0.10
C MET A 44 10.07 -4.05 0.29
N LYS A 45 10.29 -4.50 1.52
CA LYS A 45 10.36 -5.92 1.88
C LYS A 45 9.01 -6.63 1.81
N LEU A 46 7.89 -5.90 1.85
CA LEU A 46 6.56 -6.45 1.57
C LEU A 46 6.43 -6.68 0.06
N LYS A 47 7.09 -7.72 -0.44
CA LYS A 47 6.93 -8.20 -1.81
C LYS A 47 5.51 -8.73 -1.98
N LEU A 48 4.61 -7.89 -2.47
CA LEU A 48 3.39 -8.35 -3.13
C LEU A 48 3.77 -8.72 -4.56
N GLU A 49 4.25 -9.95 -4.73
CA GLU A 49 4.38 -10.57 -6.06
C GLU A 49 2.98 -10.76 -6.62
N SER A 50 2.52 -9.75 -7.34
CA SER A 50 1.22 -9.68 -7.97
C SER A 50 1.47 -9.53 -9.46
N GLU A 51 0.93 -10.46 -10.24
CA GLU A 51 1.15 -10.52 -11.70
C GLU A 51 0.64 -9.27 -12.43
N ARG A 52 -0.27 -8.50 -11.79
CA ARG A 52 -0.80 -7.25 -12.35
C ARG A 52 -1.40 -6.40 -11.24
N ASN A 53 -0.91 -5.16 -11.14
CA ASN A 53 -1.48 -4.14 -10.25
C ASN A 53 -2.08 -3.02 -11.11
N GLU A 54 -3.39 -2.85 -11.02
CA GLU A 54 -4.06 -1.63 -11.47
C GLU A 54 -4.26 -0.77 -10.24
N VAL A 55 -3.83 0.50 -10.26
CA VAL A 55 -3.99 1.44 -9.15
C VAL A 55 -4.65 2.70 -9.70
N LYS A 56 -5.77 3.10 -9.12
CA LYS A 56 -6.55 4.26 -9.53
C LYS A 56 -6.91 5.11 -8.33
N ALA A 57 -6.52 6.39 -8.36
CA ALA A 57 -7.07 7.36 -7.43
C ALA A 57 -8.56 7.57 -7.75
N VAL A 58 -9.41 7.27 -6.77
CA VAL A 58 -10.87 7.38 -6.88
C VAL A 58 -11.32 8.77 -6.44
N ALA A 59 -10.73 9.28 -5.36
CA ALA A 59 -10.99 10.60 -4.83
C ALA A 59 -9.72 11.15 -4.17
N VAL A 60 -9.50 12.46 -4.28
CA VAL A 60 -8.34 13.14 -3.71
C VAL A 60 -8.79 14.45 -3.06
N ALA A 61 -8.39 14.67 -1.81
CA ALA A 61 -8.53 15.91 -1.08
C ALA A 61 -7.14 16.45 -0.74
N VAL A 62 -6.92 17.75 -0.98
CA VAL A 62 -5.61 18.40 -0.80
C VAL A 62 -5.73 19.53 0.20
N ASP A 63 -4.91 19.46 1.25
CA ASP A 63 -4.70 20.56 2.20
C ASP A 63 -3.35 21.22 1.92
N LYS A 64 -3.39 22.39 1.28
CA LYS A 64 -2.19 23.15 0.92
C LYS A 64 -1.51 23.79 2.14
N VAL A 65 -2.27 24.13 3.18
CA VAL A 65 -1.75 24.79 4.38
C VAL A 65 -0.96 23.78 5.20
N GLN A 66 -1.53 22.60 5.41
CA GLN A 66 -0.89 21.51 6.16
C GLN A 66 0.03 20.63 5.28
N LYS A 67 0.15 20.95 3.98
CA LYS A 67 0.93 20.19 2.99
C LYS A 67 0.60 18.70 3.03
N SER A 68 -0.69 18.39 3.03
CA SER A 68 -1.15 17.01 3.13
C SER A 68 -2.19 16.66 2.07
N VAL A 69 -2.28 15.38 1.74
CA VAL A 69 -3.19 14.82 0.75
C VAL A 69 -3.87 13.60 1.35
N VAL A 70 -5.19 13.54 1.26
CA VAL A 70 -5.96 12.32 1.52
C VAL A 70 -6.44 11.78 0.18
N ALA A 71 -6.08 10.53 -0.14
CA ALA A 71 -6.44 9.88 -1.38
C ALA A 71 -7.13 8.55 -1.10
N ARG A 72 -8.34 8.36 -1.63
CA ARG A 72 -8.94 7.03 -1.77
C ARG A 72 -8.41 6.41 -3.05
N VAL A 73 -7.89 5.21 -2.94
CA VAL A 73 -7.25 4.49 -4.04
C VAL A 73 -7.86 3.10 -4.16
N ALA A 74 -8.37 2.81 -5.34
CA ALA A 74 -8.80 1.47 -5.72
C ALA A 74 -7.65 0.77 -6.42
N TYR A 75 -7.46 -0.50 -6.10
CA TYR A 75 -6.45 -1.30 -6.75
C TYR A 75 -6.87 -2.76 -6.91
N ARG A 76 -6.34 -3.40 -7.96
CA ARG A 76 -6.59 -4.81 -8.26
C ARG A 76 -5.28 -5.56 -8.19
N MET A 77 -5.23 -6.60 -7.38
CA MET A 77 -4.05 -7.47 -7.25
C MET A 77 -4.41 -8.90 -7.64
N LYS A 78 -3.49 -9.62 -8.28
CA LYS A 78 -3.71 -10.98 -8.75
C LYS A 78 -2.68 -11.94 -8.14
N ALA A 79 -3.16 -12.94 -7.42
CA ALA A 79 -2.33 -14.07 -6.99
C ALA A 79 -2.07 -15.01 -8.19
N PRO A 80 -0.91 -15.71 -8.24
CA PRO A 80 -0.57 -16.57 -9.38
C PRO A 80 -1.65 -17.61 -9.67
N GLY A 81 -2.05 -17.73 -10.94
CA GLY A 81 -3.09 -18.69 -11.36
C GLY A 81 -4.53 -18.40 -10.85
N GLN A 82 -4.77 -17.28 -10.16
CA GLN A 82 -6.07 -16.92 -9.60
C GLN A 82 -6.65 -15.65 -10.26
N GLY A 83 -7.95 -15.40 -10.09
CA GLY A 83 -8.55 -14.12 -10.52
C GLY A 83 -8.09 -12.93 -9.66
N PRO A 84 -8.26 -11.69 -10.15
CA PRO A 84 -7.92 -10.49 -9.37
C PRO A 84 -8.80 -10.35 -8.12
N VAL A 85 -8.26 -9.68 -7.12
CA VAL A 85 -8.96 -9.19 -5.93
C VAL A 85 -8.98 -7.67 -6.02
N GLU A 86 -10.17 -7.09 -6.07
CA GLU A 86 -10.35 -5.65 -5.90
C GLU A 86 -10.14 -5.31 -4.42
N ASN A 87 -9.42 -4.23 -4.17
CA ASN A 87 -9.09 -3.75 -2.86
C ASN A 87 -9.13 -2.22 -2.88
N ASP A 88 -9.51 -1.62 -1.77
CA ASP A 88 -9.52 -0.18 -1.57
C ASP A 88 -8.58 0.15 -0.41
N LEU A 89 -7.90 1.28 -0.53
CA LEU A 89 -7.20 1.88 0.57
C LEU A 89 -7.40 3.39 0.61
N MET A 90 -7.19 3.96 1.78
CA MET A 90 -7.06 5.40 1.95
C MET A 90 -5.62 5.70 2.38
N TRP A 91 -4.98 6.61 1.65
CA TRP A 91 -3.72 7.21 2.06
C TRP A 91 -3.97 8.58 2.65
N TRP A 92 -3.32 8.84 3.78
CA TRP A 92 -3.04 10.19 4.22
C TRP A 92 -1.54 10.42 4.08
N LEU A 93 -1.17 11.35 3.22
CA LEU A 93 0.20 11.70 2.86
C LEU A 93 0.51 13.08 3.42
N TRP A 94 1.61 13.21 4.14
CA TRP A 94 2.20 14.51 4.47
C TRP A 94 3.44 14.70 3.62
N MET A 95 3.48 15.84 2.95
CA MET A 95 4.54 16.22 2.04
C MET A 95 5.62 17.01 2.77
N ASN A 96 6.82 17.02 2.22
CA ASN A 96 7.90 17.87 2.69
C ASN A 96 7.57 19.37 2.59
N ALA A 97 8.46 20.21 3.14
CA ALA A 97 8.31 21.65 3.10
C ALA A 97 8.10 22.23 1.69
N ASN A 98 8.62 21.58 0.65
CA ASN A 98 8.50 22.03 -0.74
C ASN A 98 7.28 21.42 -1.46
N GLY A 99 6.54 20.50 -0.82
CA GLY A 99 5.43 19.78 -1.44
C GLY A 99 5.86 18.77 -2.51
N THR A 100 7.14 18.38 -2.57
CA THR A 100 7.68 17.58 -3.69
C THR A 100 7.80 16.09 -3.39
N THR A 101 8.03 15.71 -2.14
CA THR A 101 8.14 14.30 -1.72
C THR A 101 7.31 14.03 -0.48
N VAL A 102 6.94 12.76 -0.28
CA VAL A 102 6.18 12.31 0.89
C VAL A 102 7.14 12.07 2.05
N GLU A 103 6.92 12.72 3.19
CA GLU A 103 7.66 12.50 4.44
C GLU A 103 6.96 11.51 5.37
N ARG A 104 5.62 11.53 5.38
CA ARG A 104 4.84 10.61 6.22
C ARG A 104 3.67 10.07 5.44
N ARG A 105 3.42 8.77 5.61
CA ARG A 105 2.25 8.07 5.10
C ARG A 105 1.54 7.38 6.24
N MET A 106 0.24 7.60 6.33
CA MET A 106 -0.66 6.74 7.09
C MET A 106 -1.59 6.06 6.10
N GLU A 107 -1.79 4.75 6.27
CA GLU A 107 -2.65 3.99 5.38
C GLU A 107 -3.74 3.22 6.11
N PHE A 108 -4.91 3.22 5.49
CA PHE A 108 -6.08 2.44 5.89
C PHE A 108 -6.38 1.47 4.76
N VAL A 109 -6.09 0.19 4.97
CA VAL A 109 -6.37 -0.90 4.03
C VAL A 109 -7.73 -1.55 4.28
N ASP A 110 -8.40 -2.06 3.24
CA ASP A 110 -9.54 -2.96 3.43
C ASP A 110 -9.05 -4.31 4.00
N PRO A 111 -9.42 -4.66 5.25
CA PRO A 111 -8.96 -5.88 5.89
C PRO A 111 -9.57 -7.13 5.27
N ALA A 112 -10.79 -7.05 4.72
CA ALA A 112 -11.48 -8.18 4.11
C ALA A 112 -10.86 -8.52 2.75
N ALA A 113 -10.66 -7.51 1.90
CA ALA A 113 -9.97 -7.69 0.62
C ALA A 113 -8.52 -8.15 0.83
N THR A 114 -7.81 -7.59 1.82
CA THR A 114 -6.44 -8.00 2.17
C THR A 114 -6.40 -9.48 2.59
N LYS A 115 -7.32 -9.92 3.46
CA LYS A 115 -7.42 -11.33 3.88
C LYS A 115 -7.74 -12.26 2.70
N LYS A 116 -8.64 -11.84 1.80
CA LYS A 116 -8.98 -12.59 0.59
C LYS A 116 -7.76 -12.78 -0.32
N LEU A 117 -6.94 -11.74 -0.53
CA LEU A 117 -5.71 -11.88 -1.29
C LEU A 117 -4.72 -12.82 -0.59
N GLN A 118 -4.49 -12.67 0.72
CA GLN A 118 -3.58 -13.52 1.48
C GLN A 118 -3.95 -15.01 1.34
N ASN A 119 -5.22 -15.34 1.45
CA ASN A 119 -5.71 -16.72 1.26
C ASN A 119 -5.41 -17.23 -0.16
N ARG A 120 -5.60 -16.40 -1.19
CA ARG A 120 -5.30 -16.77 -2.58
C ARG A 120 -3.80 -16.96 -2.81
N MET A 121 -2.96 -16.08 -2.26
CA MET A 121 -1.50 -16.22 -2.34
C MET A 121 -1.02 -17.52 -1.67
N ALA A 122 -1.55 -17.86 -0.50
CA ALA A 122 -1.22 -19.11 0.19
C ALA A 122 -1.65 -20.35 -0.63
N ALA A 123 -2.86 -20.32 -1.21
CA ALA A 123 -3.34 -21.41 -2.06
C ALA A 123 -2.47 -21.59 -3.32
N SER A 124 -2.08 -20.50 -3.98
CA SER A 124 -1.20 -20.54 -5.16
C SER A 124 0.19 -21.07 -4.82
N ALA A 125 0.75 -20.70 -3.67
CA ALA A 125 2.03 -21.23 -3.21
C ALA A 125 1.98 -22.75 -2.96
N SER A 126 0.87 -23.25 -2.41
CA SER A 126 0.69 -24.70 -2.22
C SER A 126 0.45 -25.48 -3.52
N ALA A 127 -0.14 -24.85 -4.54
CA ALA A 127 -0.43 -25.49 -5.82
C ALA A 127 0.80 -25.64 -6.73
N GLY A 128 1.82 -24.78 -6.58
CA GLY A 128 3.09 -24.87 -7.31
C GLY A 128 4.13 -25.78 -6.67
N ALA A 129 3.81 -26.42 -5.55
CA ALA A 129 4.70 -27.32 -4.81
C ALA A 129 4.45 -28.82 -5.07
N ASN A 130 3.55 -29.14 -6.01
CA ASN A 130 3.23 -30.50 -6.47
C ASN A 130 3.63 -30.70 -7.92
#